data_AF-A0A2V7KD34-F1
#
_entry.id   AF-A0A2V7KD34-F1
#
_cell.length_a   1.000
_cell.length_b   1.000
_cell.length_c   1.000
_cell.angle_alpha   90.00
_cell.angle_beta   90.00
_cell.angle_gamma   90.00
#
_symmetry.space_group_name_H-M   'P 1'
#
loop_
_entity.id
_entity.type
_entity.pdbx_description
1 polymer ?
#
loop_
_entity_poly.entity_id
_entity_poly.type
_entity_poly.pdbx_seq_one_letter_code
_entity_poly.pdbx_strand_id
1 'polypeptide(L)'
;MISRILSTPLPMAAGKIPAGKPRRVHPDVLASVVPGPGRDRLAAGDVLAVTTGQQPVLFTGPLYTVYKALSAIALAQRLERERGVTVVPVFWVAGDDHDFAEANHATVLGRDGELVKIVLRERAHEAPQLPLFREVLGPDIRAALAALDAALPDSECKPEVRQLLEACYRSDVSLADASAEALSQLLGARGSGLAVFRAHDRNAKRAAAPWILKALDETLPDGLTPVMVEGRLGRDRVRKDGNAFVLRRSGERLTRSELETIAAKTPEKLSPNVLLRPVIEAALFPTLAYVGGPGEMEYLPEAAPLFSSLGVAPQAHVPRWSGVIIEARVDKILSKHGLTLADFDSQPGTLETRIAKAELPPELADSLNALRADVESRFARISGEVQQLDPTLERTVQAARNAALAGTNEIEKKLVASLKRRQGTLVSQLVRARAALMPDGKPQERVLTIMSFLARYGGSLLDQIDAEVARWAAGL
;
A
#
# COMPACT_ATOMS: atom_id res chain seq x y z
N MET A 1 18.28 -16.48 -5.88
CA MET A 1 18.73 -15.20 -6.47
C MET A 1 17.55 -14.46 -7.08
N ILE A 2 17.61 -13.13 -7.04
CA ILE A 2 16.70 -12.25 -7.77
C ILE A 2 17.18 -12.17 -9.22
N SER A 3 16.26 -12.24 -10.18
CA SER A 3 16.61 -12.11 -11.60
C SER A 3 16.67 -10.65 -12.01
N ARG A 4 15.58 -9.92 -11.72
CA ARG A 4 15.40 -8.52 -12.06
C ARG A 4 14.32 -7.87 -11.21
N ILE A 5 14.40 -6.56 -11.07
CA ILE A 5 13.36 -5.71 -10.51
C ILE A 5 12.81 -4.89 -11.68
N LEU A 6 11.51 -4.97 -11.94
CA LEU A 6 10.87 -4.22 -13.01
C LEU A 6 10.15 -3.01 -12.44
N SER A 7 10.50 -1.82 -12.91
CA SER A 7 9.75 -0.61 -12.63
C SER A 7 8.37 -0.67 -13.29
N THR A 8 7.33 -0.32 -12.54
CA THR A 8 5.94 -0.21 -13.00
C THR A 8 5.43 1.20 -12.70
N PRO A 9 5.82 2.22 -13.51
CA PRO A 9 5.56 3.62 -13.19
C PRO A 9 4.08 3.92 -12.97
N LEU A 10 3.79 4.73 -11.97
CA LEU A 10 2.43 5.21 -11.71
C LEU A 10 2.03 6.21 -12.81
N PRO A 11 0.80 6.14 -13.36
CA PRO A 11 0.34 6.99 -14.47
C PRO A 11 -0.06 8.40 -14.00
N MET A 12 0.83 9.07 -13.26
CA MET A 12 0.59 10.36 -12.64
C MET A 12 1.80 11.25 -12.85
N ALA A 13 1.59 12.53 -13.13
CA ALA A 13 2.68 13.49 -13.31
C ALA A 13 3.20 13.98 -11.95
N ALA A 14 4.50 14.18 -11.84
CA ALA A 14 5.09 14.88 -10.71
C ALA A 14 4.76 16.39 -10.79
N GLY A 15 4.42 16.97 -9.65
CA GLY A 15 4.26 18.41 -9.51
C GLY A 15 5.60 19.15 -9.56
N LYS A 16 5.56 20.43 -9.94
CA LYS A 16 6.75 21.28 -9.97
C LYS A 16 7.29 21.51 -8.55
N ILE A 17 8.50 21.01 -8.28
CA ILE A 17 9.13 21.13 -6.96
C ILE A 17 9.58 22.59 -6.73
N PRO A 18 9.06 23.29 -5.69
CA PRO A 18 9.43 24.67 -5.39
C PRO A 18 10.89 24.77 -4.93
N ALA A 19 11.46 25.98 -4.91
CA ALA A 19 12.80 26.23 -4.36
C ALA A 19 12.86 25.95 -2.85
N GLY A 20 11.78 26.29 -2.12
CA GLY A 20 11.70 26.19 -0.66
C GLY A 20 12.58 27.21 0.05
N LYS A 21 12.41 27.32 1.36
CA LYS A 21 13.27 28.12 2.24
C LYS A 21 13.79 27.22 3.36
N PRO A 22 15.11 26.95 3.43
CA PRO A 22 15.68 26.18 4.52
C PRO A 22 15.37 26.82 5.87
N ARG A 23 15.07 26.00 6.88
CA ARG A 23 14.89 26.44 8.27
C ARG A 23 15.20 25.33 9.26
N ARG A 24 15.53 25.72 10.49
CA ARG A 24 15.61 24.80 11.62
C ARG A 24 14.27 24.11 11.88
N VAL A 25 14.34 22.84 12.23
CA VAL A 25 13.21 22.04 12.70
C VAL A 25 13.03 22.27 14.21
N HIS A 26 11.77 22.38 14.64
CA HIS A 26 11.44 22.66 16.04
C HIS A 26 11.95 21.52 16.97
N PRO A 27 12.48 21.82 18.17
CA PRO A 27 13.02 20.80 19.08
C PRO A 27 12.04 19.67 19.41
N ASP A 28 10.76 20.00 19.60
CA ASP A 28 9.73 18.99 19.83
C ASP A 28 9.54 18.03 18.66
N VAL A 29 9.65 18.54 17.44
CA VAL A 29 9.56 17.70 16.23
C VAL A 29 10.78 16.77 16.18
N LEU A 30 11.98 17.29 16.47
CA LEU A 30 13.21 16.49 16.54
C LEU A 30 13.15 15.39 17.62
N ALA A 31 12.54 15.68 18.78
CA ALA A 31 12.36 14.72 19.87
C ALA A 31 11.43 13.56 19.49
N SER A 32 10.53 13.77 18.52
CA SER A 32 9.62 12.76 18.01
C SER A 32 10.17 11.94 16.84
N VAL A 33 11.36 12.26 16.34
CA VAL A 33 12.06 11.44 15.33
C VAL A 33 12.85 10.33 16.04
N VAL A 34 12.75 9.10 15.54
CA VAL A 34 13.55 7.97 16.04
C VAL A 34 15.04 8.33 15.93
N PRO A 35 15.87 8.06 16.96
CA PRO A 35 17.31 8.31 16.89
C PRO A 35 17.96 7.65 15.67
N GLY A 36 18.82 8.39 14.97
CA GLY A 36 19.51 7.89 13.79
C GLY A 36 19.97 9.02 12.86
N PRO A 37 20.70 8.70 11.77
CA PRO A 37 21.35 9.69 10.91
C PRO A 37 20.39 10.74 10.34
N GLY A 38 19.15 10.35 9.99
CA GLY A 38 18.15 11.30 9.52
C GLY A 38 17.78 12.36 10.56
N ARG A 39 17.64 11.99 11.83
CA ARG A 39 17.37 12.94 12.93
C ARG A 39 18.56 13.87 13.14
N ASP A 40 19.77 13.34 13.14
CA ASP A 40 20.99 14.14 13.36
C ASP A 40 21.13 15.21 12.28
N ARG A 41 20.81 14.89 11.04
CA ARG A 41 20.79 15.85 9.93
C ARG A 41 19.70 16.91 10.07
N LEU A 42 18.49 16.55 10.52
CA LEU A 42 17.45 17.54 10.83
C LEU A 42 17.88 18.50 11.95
N ALA A 43 18.70 18.03 12.89
CA ALA A 43 19.19 18.83 14.02
C ALA A 43 20.40 19.71 13.69
N ALA A 44 21.12 19.43 12.59
CA ALA A 44 22.39 20.06 12.26
C ALA A 44 22.28 21.56 11.90
N GLY A 45 21.12 22.03 11.44
CA GLY A 45 20.95 23.43 11.05
C GLY A 45 19.68 23.70 10.25
N ASP A 46 19.78 24.64 9.31
CA ASP A 46 18.71 24.91 8.37
C ASP A 46 18.67 23.83 7.29
N VAL A 47 17.51 23.20 7.14
CA VAL A 47 17.32 22.08 6.20
C VAL A 47 16.10 22.31 5.34
N LEU A 48 16.00 21.54 4.26
CA LEU A 48 14.77 21.26 3.52
C LEU A 48 14.37 19.80 3.75
N ALA A 49 13.13 19.44 3.45
CA ALA A 49 12.65 18.06 3.61
C ALA A 49 11.97 17.54 2.35
N VAL A 50 12.08 16.22 2.12
CA VAL A 50 11.17 15.45 1.27
C VAL A 50 10.44 14.50 2.19
N THR A 51 9.12 14.49 2.13
CA THR A 51 8.31 13.70 3.05
C THR A 51 7.57 12.60 2.31
N THR A 52 7.24 11.57 3.05
CA THR A 52 6.29 10.52 2.66
C THR A 52 5.68 9.98 3.95
N GLY A 53 4.56 9.28 3.88
CA GLY A 53 4.01 8.62 5.06
C GLY A 53 3.27 7.34 4.75
N GLN A 54 3.05 6.56 5.80
CA GLN A 54 2.14 5.42 5.76
C GLN A 54 1.60 5.11 7.16
N GLN A 55 0.42 4.51 7.18
CA GLN A 55 -0.12 3.83 8.37
C GLN A 55 0.88 2.76 8.86
N PRO A 56 1.12 2.63 10.18
CA PRO A 56 1.88 1.50 10.71
C PRO A 56 1.07 0.20 10.54
N VAL A 57 1.69 -0.79 9.92
CA VAL A 57 1.10 -2.11 9.67
C VAL A 57 2.09 -3.16 10.17
N LEU A 58 1.57 -4.30 10.62
CA LEU A 58 2.37 -5.41 11.14
C LEU A 58 3.53 -5.77 10.18
N PHE A 59 4.72 -5.97 10.74
CA PHE A 59 5.94 -6.34 10.02
C PHE A 59 6.24 -5.44 8.80
N THR A 60 6.20 -4.12 9.01
CA THR A 60 6.37 -3.04 8.02
C THR A 60 5.28 -2.92 6.95
N GLY A 61 4.29 -3.83 6.96
CA GLY A 61 3.19 -3.84 6.01
C GLY A 61 3.61 -4.18 4.58
N PRO A 62 2.82 -3.73 3.59
CA PRO A 62 3.12 -3.95 2.18
C PRO A 62 4.43 -3.31 1.74
N LEU A 63 5.09 -3.91 0.75
CA LEU A 63 6.32 -3.43 0.11
C LEU A 63 6.29 -1.93 -0.25
N TYR A 64 5.14 -1.39 -0.65
CA TYR A 64 5.06 0.02 -1.01
C TYR A 64 5.47 0.95 0.15
N THR A 65 5.39 0.51 1.41
CA THR A 65 5.88 1.26 2.57
C THR A 65 7.38 1.50 2.46
N VAL A 66 8.15 0.46 2.10
CA VAL A 66 9.59 0.56 1.84
C VAL A 66 9.84 1.38 0.58
N TYR A 67 9.08 1.16 -0.49
CA TYR A 67 9.29 1.90 -1.75
C TYR A 67 9.05 3.39 -1.60
N LYS A 68 8.05 3.79 -0.80
CA LYS A 68 7.82 5.18 -0.38
C LYS A 68 9.03 5.78 0.30
N ALA A 69 9.56 5.09 1.32
CA ALA A 69 10.72 5.55 2.07
C ALA A 69 11.95 5.71 1.17
N LEU A 70 12.25 4.69 0.34
CA LEU A 70 13.36 4.74 -0.60
C LEU A 70 13.18 5.84 -1.66
N SER A 71 11.95 6.07 -2.12
CA SER A 71 11.63 7.16 -3.05
C SER A 71 11.92 8.53 -2.43
N ALA A 72 11.54 8.73 -1.17
CA ALA A 72 11.86 9.97 -0.45
C ALA A 72 13.38 10.15 -0.29
N ILE A 73 14.11 9.08 0.06
CA ILE A 73 15.58 9.11 0.16
C ILE A 73 16.21 9.52 -1.17
N ALA A 74 15.86 8.84 -2.26
CA ALA A 74 16.43 9.11 -3.58
C ALA A 74 16.12 10.53 -4.08
N LEU A 75 14.89 11.00 -3.87
CA LEU A 75 14.50 12.36 -4.24
C LEU A 75 15.22 13.41 -3.38
N ALA A 76 15.35 13.19 -2.07
CA ALA A 76 16.08 14.09 -1.19
C ALA A 76 17.56 14.20 -1.62
N GLN A 77 18.22 13.07 -1.88
CA GLN A 77 19.61 13.04 -2.35
C GLN A 77 19.79 13.77 -3.68
N ARG A 78 18.86 13.61 -4.61
CA ARG A 78 18.90 14.33 -5.88
C ARG A 78 18.80 15.85 -5.65
N LEU A 79 17.78 16.29 -4.93
CA LEU A 79 17.53 17.71 -4.69
C LEU A 79 18.67 18.36 -3.91
N GLU A 80 19.28 17.65 -2.96
CA GLU A 80 20.46 18.13 -2.23
C GLU A 80 21.67 18.34 -3.14
N ARG A 81 21.95 17.38 -4.04
CA ARG A 81 23.03 17.54 -5.03
C ARG A 81 22.77 18.70 -5.98
N GLU A 82 21.54 18.86 -6.45
CA GLU A 82 21.17 19.92 -7.40
C GLU A 82 21.20 21.32 -6.76
N ARG A 83 20.85 21.43 -5.48
CA ARG A 83 20.64 22.73 -4.82
C ARG A 83 21.75 23.14 -3.86
N GLY A 84 22.66 22.22 -3.50
CA GLY A 84 23.74 22.49 -2.55
C GLY A 84 23.26 22.82 -1.13
N VAL A 85 22.06 22.39 -0.77
CA VAL A 85 21.47 22.58 0.57
C VAL A 85 21.02 21.24 1.12
N THR A 86 21.13 21.05 2.44
CA THR A 86 20.73 19.80 3.10
C THR A 86 19.25 19.52 2.88
N VAL A 87 18.92 18.37 2.27
CA VAL A 87 17.56 17.88 2.10
C VAL A 87 17.44 16.55 2.84
N VAL A 88 16.55 16.50 3.83
CA VAL A 88 16.38 15.30 4.65
C VAL A 88 15.11 14.55 4.24
N PRO A 89 15.20 13.24 3.91
CA PRO A 89 14.02 12.43 3.71
C PRO A 89 13.34 12.11 5.05
N VAL A 90 12.05 12.36 5.16
CA VAL A 90 11.24 12.15 6.37
C VAL A 90 10.14 11.15 6.08
N PHE A 91 10.05 10.11 6.90
CA PHE A 91 8.95 9.16 6.89
C PHE A 91 7.98 9.45 8.04
N TRP A 92 6.76 9.87 7.70
CA TRP A 92 5.67 10.10 8.63
C TRP A 92 4.98 8.78 9.00
N VAL A 93 5.21 8.31 10.23
CA VAL A 93 4.48 7.16 10.77
C VAL A 93 3.11 7.64 11.23
N ALA A 94 2.06 7.27 10.50
CA ALA A 94 0.69 7.73 10.75
C ALA A 94 0.01 6.92 11.87
N GLY A 95 0.59 6.92 13.07
CA GLY A 95 0.05 6.20 14.25
C GLY A 95 -1.33 6.68 14.71
N ASP A 96 -1.77 7.86 14.24
CA ASP A 96 -3.11 8.41 14.46
C ASP A 96 -4.21 7.68 13.69
N ASP A 97 -3.87 6.92 12.65
CA ASP A 97 -4.89 6.14 11.97
C ASP A 97 -5.57 5.16 12.93
N HIS A 98 -6.80 4.75 12.63
CA HIS A 98 -7.59 3.87 13.49
C HIS A 98 -8.10 2.62 12.76
N ASP A 99 -7.70 2.41 11.50
CA ASP A 99 -8.02 1.18 10.76
C ASP A 99 -7.12 0.01 11.21
N PHE A 100 -7.47 -0.56 12.35
CA PHE A 100 -6.78 -1.74 12.89
C PHE A 100 -6.96 -2.97 12.00
N ALA A 101 -8.06 -3.10 11.26
CA ALA A 101 -8.32 -4.25 10.40
C ALA A 101 -7.35 -4.27 9.20
N GLU A 102 -6.97 -3.11 8.68
CA GLU A 102 -5.90 -2.99 7.69
C GLU A 102 -4.51 -3.20 8.32
N ALA A 103 -4.29 -2.75 9.55
CA ALA A 103 -2.98 -2.74 10.20
C ALA A 103 -2.55 -4.06 10.85
N ASN A 104 -3.50 -4.91 11.26
CA ASN A 104 -3.24 -6.05 12.14
C ASN A 104 -2.61 -7.27 11.45
N HIS A 105 -2.26 -7.19 10.17
CA HIS A 105 -1.79 -8.35 9.42
C HIS A 105 -0.72 -8.01 8.39
N ALA A 106 0.01 -9.03 7.97
CA ALA A 106 0.96 -8.97 6.87
C ALA A 106 0.81 -10.24 6.02
N THR A 107 0.91 -10.10 4.70
CA THR A 107 0.94 -11.26 3.80
C THR A 107 2.37 -11.50 3.34
N VAL A 108 2.83 -12.74 3.48
CA VAL A 108 4.15 -13.17 3.02
C VAL A 108 4.04 -14.19 1.90
N LEU A 109 5.06 -14.22 1.06
CA LEU A 109 5.27 -15.32 0.14
C LEU A 109 5.98 -16.44 0.90
N GLY A 110 5.26 -17.53 1.18
CA GLY A 110 5.71 -18.66 1.99
C GLY A 110 6.78 -19.53 1.34
N ARG A 111 7.12 -20.66 1.96
CA ARG A 111 8.26 -21.51 1.57
C ARG A 111 8.12 -22.05 0.15
N ASP A 112 6.90 -22.44 -0.22
CA ASP A 112 6.59 -23.05 -1.51
C ASP A 112 6.08 -22.05 -2.55
N GLY A 113 6.08 -20.75 -2.23
CA GLY A 113 5.57 -19.69 -3.09
C GLY A 113 4.04 -19.50 -3.01
N GLU A 114 3.44 -20.00 -1.94
CA GLU A 114 2.06 -19.74 -1.52
C GLU A 114 1.93 -18.42 -0.76
N LEU A 115 0.72 -17.85 -0.73
CA LEU A 115 0.44 -16.69 0.09
C LEU A 115 0.07 -17.13 1.50
N VAL A 116 0.77 -16.59 2.51
CA VAL A 116 0.46 -16.84 3.92
C VAL A 116 0.14 -15.51 4.58
N LYS A 117 -1.08 -15.39 5.12
CA LYS A 117 -1.52 -14.21 5.87
C LYS A 117 -1.22 -14.44 7.35
N ILE A 118 -0.37 -13.58 7.91
CA ILE A 118 -0.06 -13.56 9.34
C ILE A 118 -0.92 -12.48 9.99
N VAL A 119 -1.67 -12.84 11.02
CA VAL A 119 -2.61 -11.96 11.71
C VAL A 119 -2.18 -11.82 13.17
N LEU A 120 -2.14 -10.59 13.68
CA LEU A 120 -1.85 -10.29 15.09
C LEU A 120 -3.03 -10.71 15.97
N ARG A 121 -4.20 -10.10 15.74
CA ARG A 121 -5.49 -10.42 16.37
C ARG A 121 -6.61 -9.73 15.62
N GLU A 122 -7.83 -10.24 15.74
CA GLU A 122 -9.03 -9.53 15.27
C GLU A 122 -9.67 -8.74 16.42
N ARG A 123 -10.48 -7.74 16.07
CA ARG A 123 -11.30 -6.98 17.03
C ARG A 123 -12.76 -7.19 16.69
N ALA A 124 -13.61 -7.15 17.71
CA ALA A 124 -15.05 -7.11 17.52
C ALA A 124 -15.45 -5.87 16.71
N HIS A 125 -16.52 -5.99 15.93
CA HIS A 125 -16.96 -4.93 15.01
C HIS A 125 -17.33 -3.63 15.73
N GLU A 126 -17.86 -3.76 16.96
CA GLU A 126 -18.28 -2.69 17.85
C GLU A 126 -17.15 -2.09 18.70
N ALA A 127 -15.92 -2.59 18.56
CA ALA A 127 -14.80 -2.11 19.37
C ALA A 127 -14.49 -0.63 19.07
N PRO A 128 -14.10 0.17 20.09
CA PRO A 128 -13.76 1.57 19.87
C PRO A 128 -12.66 1.74 18.81
N GLN A 129 -12.80 2.71 17.91
CA GLN A 129 -11.83 2.98 16.86
C GLN A 129 -10.66 3.78 17.41
N LEU A 130 -9.84 3.11 18.19
CA LEU A 130 -8.65 3.66 18.81
C LEU A 130 -7.57 3.92 17.75
N PRO A 131 -6.78 5.00 17.90
CA PRO A 131 -5.57 5.18 17.11
C PRO A 131 -4.62 3.97 17.24
N LEU A 132 -3.87 3.67 16.19
CA LEU A 132 -2.92 2.54 16.16
C LEU A 132 -1.76 2.69 17.14
N PHE A 133 -1.43 3.92 17.58
CA PHE A 133 -0.46 4.12 18.66
C PHE A 133 -1.00 3.70 20.04
N ARG A 134 -2.32 3.49 20.18
CA ARG A 134 -2.94 2.89 21.37
C ARG A 134 -3.01 1.37 21.30
N GLU A 135 -2.79 0.79 20.13
CA GLU A 135 -2.84 -0.67 19.92
C GLU A 135 -1.54 -1.31 20.39
N VAL A 136 -1.48 -1.64 21.68
CA VAL A 136 -0.36 -2.40 22.27
C VAL A 136 -0.34 -3.82 21.69
N LEU A 137 0.83 -4.27 21.28
CA LEU A 137 1.00 -5.57 20.63
C LEU A 137 0.62 -6.74 21.54
N GLY A 138 0.93 -6.65 22.83
CA GLY A 138 0.53 -7.64 23.84
C GLY A 138 1.16 -9.02 23.62
N PRO A 139 0.65 -10.08 24.27
CA PRO A 139 1.21 -11.42 24.15
C PRO A 139 1.04 -12.04 22.75
N ASP A 140 0.05 -11.59 21.99
CA ASP A 140 -0.31 -12.11 20.66
C ASP A 140 0.84 -11.99 19.64
N ILE A 141 1.72 -10.99 19.83
CA ILE A 141 2.85 -10.77 18.93
C ILE A 141 3.81 -11.96 18.87
N ARG A 142 3.93 -12.74 19.96
CA ARG A 142 4.76 -13.95 19.97
C ARG A 142 4.22 -15.00 19.01
N ALA A 143 2.90 -15.17 18.97
CA ALA A 143 2.25 -16.09 18.03
C ALA A 143 2.41 -15.59 16.58
N ALA A 144 2.26 -14.29 16.34
CA ALA A 144 2.45 -13.71 15.02
C ALA A 144 3.90 -13.85 14.52
N LEU A 145 4.90 -13.60 15.37
CA LEU A 145 6.32 -13.81 15.06
C LEU A 145 6.62 -15.29 14.76
N ALA A 146 6.10 -16.21 15.57
CA ALA A 146 6.26 -17.65 15.33
C ALA A 146 5.60 -18.11 14.02
N ALA A 147 4.40 -17.61 13.72
CA ALA A 147 3.70 -17.91 12.48
C ALA A 147 4.45 -17.37 11.25
N LEU A 148 5.00 -16.15 11.35
CA LEU A 148 5.85 -15.57 10.32
C LEU A 148 7.09 -16.44 10.09
N ASP A 149 7.79 -16.82 11.17
CA ASP A 149 8.98 -17.64 11.09
C ASP A 149 8.70 -19.02 10.47
N ALA A 150 7.58 -19.63 10.82
CA ALA A 150 7.14 -20.89 10.21
C ALA A 150 6.89 -20.72 8.70
N ALA A 151 6.25 -19.63 8.29
CA ALA A 151 5.91 -19.34 6.89
C ALA A 151 7.13 -19.02 6.02
N LEU A 152 8.13 -18.32 6.56
CA LEU A 152 9.30 -17.92 5.79
C LEU A 152 10.25 -19.10 5.50
N PRO A 153 10.86 -19.16 4.30
CA PRO A 153 11.79 -20.22 3.94
C PRO A 153 13.06 -20.18 4.78
N ASP A 154 13.61 -21.35 5.08
CA ASP A 154 14.90 -21.43 5.77
C ASP A 154 16.01 -20.99 4.81
N SER A 155 16.79 -20.00 5.24
CA SER A 155 17.90 -19.42 4.49
C SER A 155 18.92 -18.83 5.46
N GLU A 156 20.11 -18.51 4.95
CA GLU A 156 21.15 -17.81 5.71
C GLU A 156 20.74 -16.39 6.14
N CYS A 157 19.77 -15.77 5.45
CA CYS A 157 19.29 -14.41 5.74
C CYS A 157 18.13 -14.37 6.74
N LYS A 158 17.42 -15.50 6.94
CA LYS A 158 16.25 -15.56 7.84
C LYS A 158 16.57 -15.17 9.29
N PRO A 159 17.72 -15.56 9.89
CA PRO A 159 18.07 -15.15 11.25
C PRO A 159 18.11 -13.63 11.45
N GLU A 160 18.63 -12.87 10.47
CA GLU A 160 18.69 -11.40 10.54
C GLU A 160 17.29 -10.77 10.55
N VAL A 161 16.38 -11.28 9.71
CA VAL A 161 14.98 -10.84 9.69
C VAL A 161 14.30 -11.14 11.01
N ARG A 162 14.51 -12.34 11.56
CA ARG A 162 13.96 -12.72 12.87
C ARG A 162 14.47 -11.78 13.96
N GLN A 163 15.78 -11.55 14.02
CA GLN A 163 16.39 -10.67 15.02
C GLN A 163 15.85 -9.24 14.94
N LEU A 164 15.75 -8.66 13.74
CA LEU A 164 15.16 -7.35 13.51
C LEU A 164 13.73 -7.26 14.06
N LEU A 165 12.89 -8.24 13.72
CA LEU A 165 11.49 -8.22 14.11
C LEU A 165 11.30 -8.48 15.60
N GLU A 166 12.04 -9.42 16.19
CA GLU A 166 11.99 -9.69 17.64
C GLU A 166 12.46 -8.48 18.47
N ALA A 167 13.45 -7.72 17.98
CA ALA A 167 13.93 -6.51 18.64
C ALA A 167 12.87 -5.40 18.64
N CYS A 168 12.12 -5.25 17.54
CA CYS A 168 11.18 -4.14 17.35
C CYS A 168 9.76 -4.46 17.85
N TYR A 169 9.25 -5.66 17.59
CA TYR A 169 7.87 -6.07 17.85
C TYR A 169 7.74 -6.78 19.20
N ARG A 170 7.88 -6.01 20.28
CA ARG A 170 7.77 -6.49 21.67
C ARG A 170 6.36 -6.34 22.22
N SER A 171 6.01 -7.12 23.24
CA SER A 171 4.64 -7.13 23.80
C SER A 171 4.23 -5.83 24.50
N ASP A 172 5.19 -5.02 24.94
CA ASP A 172 5.01 -3.80 25.72
C ASP A 172 4.93 -2.52 24.87
N VAL A 173 5.12 -2.62 23.55
CA VAL A 173 5.07 -1.47 22.63
C VAL A 173 3.80 -1.45 21.79
N SER A 174 3.46 -0.26 21.29
CA SER A 174 2.37 -0.08 20.33
C SER A 174 2.77 -0.60 18.95
N LEU A 175 1.78 -0.95 18.12
CA LEU A 175 2.00 -1.28 16.71
C LEU A 175 2.68 -0.12 15.96
N ALA A 176 2.33 1.11 16.30
CA ALA A 176 2.92 2.31 15.70
C ALA A 176 4.41 2.46 16.04
N ASP A 177 4.79 2.29 17.31
CA ASP A 177 6.18 2.40 17.74
C ASP A 177 7.03 1.24 17.22
N ALA A 178 6.51 0.01 17.25
CA ALA A 178 7.21 -1.16 16.70
C ALA A 178 7.50 -1.00 15.20
N SER A 179 6.51 -0.50 14.44
CA SER A 179 6.67 -0.27 13.01
C SER A 179 7.64 0.88 12.70
N ALA A 180 7.63 1.95 13.51
CA ALA A 180 8.59 3.04 13.40
C ALA A 180 10.03 2.57 13.64
N GLU A 181 10.25 1.79 14.70
CA GLU A 181 11.57 1.24 15.04
C GLU A 181 12.05 0.27 13.97
N ALA A 182 11.19 -0.64 13.50
CA ALA A 182 11.53 -1.58 12.44
C ALA A 182 11.93 -0.87 11.13
N LEU A 183 11.20 0.19 10.75
CA LEU A 183 11.54 0.98 9.57
C LEU A 183 12.86 1.76 9.75
N SER A 184 13.10 2.29 10.95
CA SER A 184 14.34 2.99 11.29
C SER A 184 15.55 2.06 11.23
N GLN A 185 15.45 0.86 11.82
CA GLN A 185 16.54 -0.12 11.75
C GLN A 185 16.77 -0.64 10.33
N LEU A 186 15.70 -0.78 9.53
CA LEU A 186 15.81 -1.28 8.16
C LEU A 186 16.38 -0.23 7.18
N LEU A 187 15.94 1.03 7.30
CA LEU A 187 16.19 2.07 6.29
C LEU A 187 16.85 3.35 6.83
N GLY A 188 16.93 3.52 8.15
CA GLY A 188 17.38 4.75 8.81
C GLY A 188 18.81 5.18 8.46
N ALA A 189 19.70 4.22 8.23
CA ALA A 189 21.08 4.47 7.81
C ALA A 189 21.28 4.48 6.28
N ARG A 190 20.24 4.23 5.49
CA ARG A 190 20.37 4.17 4.02
C ARG A 190 20.49 5.55 3.41
N GLY A 191 21.28 5.63 2.34
CA GLY A 191 21.52 6.86 1.62
C GLY A 191 22.06 7.97 2.54
N SER A 192 21.36 9.10 2.57
CA SER A 192 21.70 10.24 3.43
C SER A 192 21.03 10.19 4.82
N GLY A 193 20.41 9.07 5.17
CA GLY A 193 19.71 8.88 6.43
C GLY A 193 18.22 9.25 6.38
N LEU A 194 17.35 8.29 6.69
CA LEU A 194 15.90 8.47 6.78
C LEU A 194 15.50 8.94 8.18
N ALA A 195 14.80 10.08 8.27
CA ALA A 195 14.21 10.53 9.52
C ALA A 195 12.83 9.88 9.71
N VAL A 196 12.73 8.89 10.58
CA VAL A 196 11.45 8.25 10.91
C VAL A 196 10.73 9.05 12.00
N PHE A 197 9.69 9.79 11.60
CA PHE A 197 8.94 10.70 12.45
C PHE A 197 7.69 10.03 13.03
N ARG A 198 7.59 9.97 14.36
CA ARG A 198 6.43 9.43 15.08
C ARG A 198 5.39 10.53 15.29
N ALA A 199 4.43 10.63 14.37
CA ALA A 199 3.41 11.68 14.42
C ALA A 199 2.52 11.64 15.66
N HIS A 200 2.39 10.47 16.27
CA HIS A 200 1.64 10.22 17.50
C HIS A 200 2.39 10.61 18.78
N ASP A 201 3.69 10.91 18.70
CA ASP A 201 4.47 11.30 19.87
C ASP A 201 3.97 12.64 20.45
N ARG A 202 3.92 12.74 21.78
CA ARG A 202 3.36 13.90 22.47
C ARG A 202 4.04 15.22 22.07
N ASN A 203 5.34 15.21 21.78
CA ASN A 203 6.06 16.42 21.38
C ASN A 203 5.66 16.87 19.98
N ALA A 204 5.57 15.95 19.02
CA ALA A 204 5.05 16.19 17.67
C ALA A 204 3.64 16.81 17.72
N LYS A 205 2.79 16.26 18.59
CA LYS A 205 1.43 16.73 18.81
C LYS A 205 1.37 18.14 19.38
N ARG A 206 2.21 18.43 20.37
CA ARG A 206 2.36 19.78 20.93
C ARG A 206 2.83 20.77 19.86
N ALA A 207 3.79 20.38 19.03
CA ALA A 207 4.28 21.21 17.92
C ALA A 207 3.19 21.45 16.87
N ALA A 208 2.36 20.45 16.55
CA ALA A 208 1.29 20.56 15.56
C ALA A 208 0.04 21.32 16.07
N ALA A 209 -0.17 21.39 17.38
CA ALA A 209 -1.38 21.90 18.01
C ALA A 209 -1.84 23.29 17.52
N PRO A 210 -0.97 24.29 17.30
CA PRO A 210 -1.40 25.61 16.81
C PRO A 210 -2.15 25.53 15.48
N TRP A 211 -1.67 24.72 14.53
CA TRP A 211 -2.32 24.55 13.23
C TRP A 211 -3.57 23.69 13.32
N ILE A 212 -3.59 22.66 14.17
CA ILE A 212 -4.78 21.85 14.40
C ILE A 212 -5.91 22.69 15.01
N LEU A 213 -5.60 23.53 16.01
CA LEU A 213 -6.60 24.42 16.64
C LEU A 213 -7.11 25.51 15.70
N LYS A 214 -6.26 26.00 14.79
CA LYS A 214 -6.68 26.93 13.73
C LYS A 214 -7.59 26.23 12.71
N ALA A 215 -7.31 24.97 12.39
CA ALA A 215 -8.12 24.17 11.47
C ALA A 215 -9.53 23.80 12.00
N LEU A 216 -9.81 24.03 13.30
CA LEU A 216 -11.17 23.91 13.84
C LEU A 216 -12.15 24.93 13.25
N ASP A 217 -11.65 26.03 12.68
CA ASP A 217 -12.48 27.04 12.03
C ASP A 217 -12.78 26.72 10.56
N GLU A 218 -12.15 25.67 10.02
CA GLU A 218 -12.40 25.16 8.67
C GLU A 218 -13.55 24.15 8.66
N THR A 219 -14.38 24.23 7.63
CA THR A 219 -15.42 23.23 7.36
C THR A 219 -15.22 22.68 5.95
N LEU A 220 -15.04 21.36 5.85
CA LEU A 220 -14.92 20.68 4.58
C LEU A 220 -16.30 20.50 3.89
N PRO A 221 -16.35 20.12 2.60
CA PRO A 221 -17.62 19.96 1.87
C PRO A 221 -18.61 18.97 2.50
N ASP A 222 -18.12 18.03 3.33
CA ASP A 222 -18.95 17.06 4.07
C ASP A 222 -19.56 17.64 5.36
N GLY A 223 -19.40 18.93 5.63
CA GLY A 223 -19.96 19.63 6.79
C GLY A 223 -19.21 19.38 8.10
N LEU A 224 -18.03 18.75 8.04
CA LEU A 224 -17.21 18.41 9.20
C LEU A 224 -15.87 19.16 9.12
N THR A 225 -15.29 19.46 10.27
CA THR A 225 -13.94 20.03 10.35
C THR A 225 -12.90 18.99 9.88
N PRO A 226 -11.70 19.39 9.46
CA PRO A 226 -10.62 18.47 9.16
C PRO A 226 -9.87 17.97 10.42
N VAL A 227 -10.34 18.34 11.61
CA VAL A 227 -9.76 17.96 12.91
C VAL A 227 -10.43 16.70 13.45
N MET A 228 -9.61 15.82 14.03
CA MET A 228 -10.04 14.60 14.71
C MET A 228 -9.70 14.67 16.20
N VAL A 229 -10.61 14.18 17.04
CA VAL A 229 -10.44 14.14 18.50
C VAL A 229 -10.70 12.72 19.00
N GLU A 230 -9.85 12.23 19.90
CA GLU A 230 -10.05 10.97 20.61
C GLU A 230 -11.08 11.15 21.75
N GLY A 231 -12.32 10.68 21.51
CA GLY A 231 -13.41 10.67 22.49
C GLY A 231 -13.69 9.25 23.03
N ARG A 232 -14.89 9.03 23.59
CA ARG A 232 -15.29 7.75 24.20
C ARG A 232 -15.33 6.59 23.20
N LEU A 233 -15.68 6.85 21.94
CA LEU A 233 -15.74 5.84 20.88
C LEU A 233 -14.45 5.75 20.05
N GLY A 234 -13.37 6.41 20.51
CA GLY A 234 -12.10 6.51 19.81
C GLY A 234 -11.98 7.78 18.97
N ARG A 235 -11.11 7.74 17.96
CA ARG A 235 -10.72 8.92 17.15
C ARG A 235 -11.81 9.30 16.16
N ASP A 236 -12.41 10.47 16.33
CA ASP A 236 -13.61 10.88 15.60
C ASP A 236 -13.49 12.25 14.90
N ARG A 237 -14.23 12.43 13.80
CA ARG A 237 -14.36 13.74 13.14
C ARG A 237 -15.21 14.67 14.00
N VAL A 238 -14.85 15.95 13.99
CA VAL A 238 -15.57 16.99 14.73
C VAL A 238 -16.44 17.82 13.77
N ARG A 239 -17.68 18.12 14.17
CA ARG A 239 -18.56 19.10 13.53
C ARG A 239 -18.62 20.39 14.34
N LYS A 240 -18.63 21.54 13.69
CA LYS A 240 -18.90 22.83 14.35
C LYS A 240 -20.42 23.03 14.48
N ASP A 241 -20.88 23.43 15.67
CA ASP A 241 -22.30 23.62 16.01
C ASP A 241 -22.44 24.87 16.90
N GLY A 242 -22.61 26.03 16.27
CA GLY A 242 -22.53 27.33 16.95
C GLY A 242 -21.16 27.52 17.60
N ASN A 243 -21.14 27.66 18.93
CA ASN A 243 -19.92 27.81 19.74
C ASN A 243 -19.36 26.46 20.27
N ALA A 244 -19.98 25.34 19.89
CA ALA A 244 -19.57 24.01 20.31
C ALA A 244 -18.98 23.20 19.15
N PHE A 245 -18.27 22.15 19.52
CA PHE A 245 -17.65 21.15 18.66
C PHE A 245 -18.21 19.78 19.04
N VAL A 246 -18.82 19.09 18.09
CA VAL A 246 -19.55 17.83 18.35
C VAL A 246 -18.86 16.68 17.65
N LEU A 247 -18.48 15.64 18.39
CA LEU A 247 -17.95 14.41 17.80
C LEU A 247 -19.06 13.68 17.02
N ARG A 248 -18.76 13.38 15.76
CA ARG A 248 -19.73 12.88 14.78
C ARG A 248 -20.47 11.62 15.23
N ARG A 249 -19.77 10.67 15.85
CA ARG A 249 -20.29 9.35 16.22
C ARG A 249 -20.80 9.31 17.65
N SER A 250 -20.04 9.87 18.59
CA SER A 250 -20.41 9.79 20.01
C SER A 250 -21.38 10.88 20.46
N GLY A 251 -21.49 11.98 19.72
CA GLY A 251 -22.31 13.15 20.08
C GLY A 251 -21.73 13.98 21.22
N GLU A 252 -20.53 13.65 21.71
CA GLU A 252 -19.84 14.42 22.76
C GLU A 252 -19.64 15.86 22.31
N ARG A 253 -20.00 16.81 23.18
CA ARG A 253 -19.90 18.24 22.92
C ARG A 253 -18.70 18.81 23.68
N LEU A 254 -17.85 19.53 22.96
CA LEU A 254 -16.65 20.17 23.45
C LEU A 254 -16.71 21.66 23.11
N THR A 255 -16.20 22.49 23.99
CA THR A 255 -15.95 23.92 23.76
C THR A 255 -14.57 24.13 23.16
N ARG A 256 -14.33 25.32 22.58
CA ARG A 256 -12.98 25.71 22.14
C ARG A 256 -11.96 25.64 23.28
N SER A 257 -12.33 26.11 24.47
CA SER A 257 -11.47 26.10 25.67
C SER A 257 -11.10 24.68 26.12
N GLU A 258 -12.03 23.71 26.00
CA GLU A 258 -11.73 22.31 26.28
C GLU A 258 -10.77 21.71 25.23
N LEU A 259 -10.93 22.03 23.95
CA LEU A 259 -10.00 21.61 22.90
C LEU A 259 -8.61 22.23 23.07
N GLU A 260 -8.54 23.49 23.49
CA GLU A 260 -7.28 24.16 23.85
C GLU A 260 -6.64 23.52 25.10
N THR A 261 -7.45 23.10 26.07
CA THR A 261 -6.98 22.34 27.24
C THR A 261 -6.45 20.97 26.83
N ILE A 262 -7.12 20.27 25.91
CA ILE A 262 -6.63 19.02 25.34
C ILE A 262 -5.30 19.25 24.63
N ALA A 263 -5.19 20.28 23.78
CA ALA A 263 -3.95 20.65 23.10
C ALA A 263 -2.80 20.97 24.08
N ALA A 264 -3.09 21.57 25.23
CA ALA A 264 -2.06 21.89 26.22
C ALA A 264 -1.66 20.68 27.09
N LYS A 265 -2.62 19.87 27.53
CA LYS A 265 -2.41 18.83 28.54
C LYS A 265 -2.24 17.43 27.95
N THR A 266 -3.01 17.09 26.93
CA THR A 266 -3.06 15.75 26.30
C THR A 266 -3.13 15.87 24.78
N PRO A 267 -2.12 16.49 24.14
CA PRO A 267 -2.17 16.81 22.71
C PRO A 267 -2.28 15.57 21.82
N GLU A 268 -1.89 14.39 22.32
CA GLU A 268 -2.03 13.11 21.61
C GLU A 268 -3.48 12.75 21.27
N LYS A 269 -4.48 13.36 21.92
CA LYS A 269 -5.90 13.19 21.57
C LYS A 269 -6.33 14.00 20.35
N LEU A 270 -5.50 14.93 19.86
CA LEU A 270 -5.79 15.73 18.68
C LEU A 270 -4.99 15.22 17.49
N SER A 271 -5.65 15.07 16.34
CA SER A 271 -4.98 14.63 15.12
C SER A 271 -5.61 15.27 13.89
N PRO A 272 -4.85 15.42 12.79
CA PRO A 272 -5.42 15.82 11.52
C PRO A 272 -6.17 14.65 10.88
N ASN A 273 -7.15 14.95 10.02
CA ASN A 273 -7.65 13.98 9.04
C ASN A 273 -6.68 13.88 7.84
N VAL A 274 -7.08 13.11 6.82
CA VAL A 274 -6.28 12.86 5.62
C VAL A 274 -5.92 14.14 4.84
N LEU A 275 -6.83 15.12 4.77
CA LEU A 275 -6.61 16.38 4.04
C LEU A 275 -5.78 17.40 4.83
N LEU A 276 -5.90 17.43 6.16
CA LEU A 276 -5.11 18.32 7.00
C LEU A 276 -3.69 17.80 7.24
N ARG A 277 -3.48 16.48 7.20
CA ARG A 277 -2.16 15.85 7.41
C ARG A 277 -1.03 16.48 6.56
N PRO A 278 -1.14 16.62 5.22
CA PRO A 278 -0.07 17.23 4.42
C PRO A 278 0.20 18.69 4.80
N VAL A 279 -0.79 19.42 5.31
CA VAL A 279 -0.61 20.80 5.78
C VAL A 279 0.16 20.84 7.10
N ILE A 280 -0.20 19.97 8.05
CA ILE A 280 0.55 19.84 9.31
C ILE A 280 1.99 19.42 9.03
N GLU A 281 2.20 18.50 8.11
CA GLU A 281 3.54 18.06 7.75
C GLU A 281 4.41 19.20 7.21
N ALA A 282 3.90 20.02 6.28
CA ALA A 282 4.61 21.20 5.77
C ALA A 282 4.74 22.34 6.80
N ALA A 283 3.90 22.35 7.83
CA ALA A 283 4.07 23.24 8.97
C ALA A 283 5.22 22.79 9.89
N LEU A 284 5.36 21.47 10.13
CA LEU A 284 6.41 20.92 10.99
C LEU A 284 7.78 20.91 10.29
N PHE A 285 7.82 20.59 8.99
CA PHE A 285 9.03 20.48 8.19
C PHE A 285 9.05 21.47 7.02
N PRO A 286 10.23 21.98 6.61
CA PRO A 286 10.37 22.76 5.36
C PRO A 286 10.27 21.86 4.11
N THR A 287 9.08 21.34 3.87
CA THR A 287 8.82 20.30 2.87
C THR A 287 8.81 20.86 1.45
N LEU A 288 9.66 20.29 0.58
CA LEU A 288 9.69 20.57 -0.85
C LEU A 288 8.69 19.73 -1.63
N ALA A 289 8.62 18.45 -1.28
CA ALA A 289 7.80 17.47 -1.98
C ALA A 289 7.26 16.43 -1.00
N TYR A 290 5.99 16.06 -1.22
CA TYR A 290 5.35 14.88 -0.65
C TYR A 290 5.38 13.76 -1.69
N VAL A 291 6.02 12.64 -1.34
CA VAL A 291 6.08 11.45 -2.17
C VAL A 291 4.89 10.54 -1.85
N GLY A 292 3.94 10.43 -2.78
CA GLY A 292 2.65 9.77 -2.57
C GLY A 292 2.44 8.53 -3.43
N GLY A 293 1.60 7.60 -2.95
CA GLY A 293 1.04 6.52 -3.77
C GLY A 293 -0.20 6.96 -4.58
N PRO A 294 -0.76 6.08 -5.43
CA PRO A 294 -1.86 6.44 -6.34
C PRO A 294 -3.05 7.11 -5.66
N GLY A 295 -3.61 6.49 -4.61
CA GLY A 295 -4.76 7.05 -3.90
C GLY A 295 -4.45 8.38 -3.19
N GLU A 296 -3.20 8.63 -2.78
CA GLU A 296 -2.84 9.92 -2.19
C GLU A 296 -2.75 11.01 -3.24
N MET A 297 -2.14 10.70 -4.37
CA MET A 297 -2.00 11.62 -5.48
C MET A 297 -3.36 12.04 -6.07
N GLU A 298 -4.43 11.25 -5.87
CA GLU A 298 -5.80 11.60 -6.24
C GLU A 298 -6.41 12.66 -5.30
N TYR A 299 -6.33 12.49 -3.97
CA TYR A 299 -6.98 13.41 -3.03
C TYR A 299 -6.12 14.62 -2.64
N LEU A 300 -4.79 14.55 -2.77
CA LEU A 300 -3.87 15.60 -2.30
C LEU A 300 -4.18 17.00 -2.88
N PRO A 301 -4.59 17.17 -4.15
CA PRO A 301 -5.02 18.47 -4.68
C PRO A 301 -6.18 19.11 -3.91
N GLU A 302 -7.06 18.31 -3.29
CA GLU A 302 -8.20 18.82 -2.52
C GLU A 302 -7.77 19.52 -1.21
N ALA A 303 -6.54 19.28 -0.73
CA ALA A 303 -6.00 19.93 0.46
C ALA A 303 -5.53 21.38 0.19
N ALA A 304 -5.43 21.81 -1.08
CA ALA A 304 -4.88 23.12 -1.46
C ALA A 304 -5.51 24.33 -0.73
N PRO A 305 -6.84 24.41 -0.50
CA PRO A 305 -7.45 25.51 0.24
C PRO A 305 -6.95 25.60 1.70
N LEU A 306 -6.70 24.46 2.34
CA LEU A 306 -6.26 24.40 3.74
C LEU A 306 -4.85 24.99 3.94
N PHE A 307 -3.96 24.82 2.96
CA PHE A 307 -2.63 25.47 3.01
C PHE A 307 -2.75 26.98 3.11
N SER A 308 -3.59 27.57 2.25
CA SER A 308 -3.78 29.02 2.19
C SER A 308 -4.43 29.55 3.47
N SER A 309 -5.51 28.91 3.94
CA SER A 309 -6.21 29.37 5.15
C SER A 309 -5.37 29.22 6.42
N LEU A 310 -4.57 28.16 6.50
CA LEU A 310 -3.68 27.91 7.63
C LEU A 310 -2.37 28.70 7.54
N GLY A 311 -2.05 29.32 6.40
CA GLY A 311 -0.85 30.13 6.20
C GLY A 311 0.41 29.28 6.07
N VAL A 312 0.28 28.10 5.47
CA VAL A 312 1.37 27.13 5.26
C VAL A 312 1.67 27.07 3.77
N ALA A 313 2.95 27.13 3.40
CA ALA A 313 3.35 27.00 2.01
C ALA A 313 3.11 25.56 1.51
N PRO A 314 2.53 25.36 0.31
CA PRO A 314 2.29 24.04 -0.23
C PRO A 314 3.58 23.40 -0.74
N GLN A 315 3.61 22.06 -0.69
CA GLN A 315 4.64 21.20 -1.25
C GLN A 315 4.22 20.63 -2.61
N ALA A 316 5.18 20.21 -3.43
CA ALA A 316 4.88 19.47 -4.64
C ALA A 316 4.40 18.04 -4.32
N HIS A 317 3.48 17.51 -5.11
CA HIS A 317 3.09 16.10 -5.02
C HIS A 317 3.89 15.31 -6.05
N VAL A 318 4.60 14.27 -5.61
CA VAL A 318 5.46 13.44 -6.47
C VAL A 318 5.01 11.99 -6.36
N PRO A 319 4.63 11.30 -7.44
CA PRO A 319 4.27 9.90 -7.38
C PRO A 319 5.52 9.08 -7.04
N ARG A 320 5.46 8.24 -6.01
CA ARG A 320 6.57 7.36 -5.62
C ARG A 320 7.00 6.41 -6.74
N TRP A 321 8.20 5.85 -6.61
CA TRP A 321 8.59 4.67 -7.38
C TRP A 321 7.67 3.48 -7.08
N SER A 322 7.39 2.68 -8.09
CA SER A 322 6.62 1.45 -8.04
C SER A 322 7.31 0.39 -8.89
N GLY A 323 7.27 -0.86 -8.45
CA GLY A 323 7.92 -1.96 -9.15
C GLY A 323 7.60 -3.34 -8.60
N VAL A 324 8.06 -4.36 -9.34
CA VAL A 324 7.85 -5.78 -9.05
C VAL A 324 9.20 -6.49 -8.97
N ILE A 325 9.42 -7.23 -7.88
CA ILE A 325 10.58 -8.08 -7.66
C ILE A 325 10.31 -9.43 -8.34
N ILE A 326 11.16 -9.82 -9.29
CA ILE A 326 11.03 -11.08 -10.03
C ILE A 326 12.16 -12.04 -9.64
N GLU A 327 11.78 -13.10 -8.93
CA GLU A 327 12.69 -14.19 -8.53
C GLU A 327 13.12 -15.01 -9.77
N ALA A 328 14.36 -15.53 -9.78
CA ALA A 328 14.91 -16.30 -10.91
C ALA A 328 14.02 -17.48 -11.36
N ARG A 329 13.37 -18.15 -10.40
CA ARG A 329 12.43 -19.25 -10.69
C ARG A 329 11.21 -18.78 -11.49
N VAL A 330 10.70 -17.59 -11.18
CA VAL A 330 9.55 -16.98 -11.85
C VAL A 330 9.98 -16.50 -13.22
N ASP A 331 11.11 -15.80 -13.31
CA ASP A 331 11.61 -15.25 -14.57
C ASP A 331 11.94 -16.33 -15.61
N LYS A 332 12.42 -17.50 -15.16
CA LYS A 332 12.62 -18.68 -16.02
C LYS A 332 11.30 -19.18 -16.63
N ILE A 333 10.21 -19.16 -15.87
CA ILE A 333 8.87 -19.54 -16.36
C ILE A 333 8.38 -18.49 -17.35
N LEU A 334 8.51 -17.21 -17.02
CA LEU A 334 8.11 -16.12 -17.90
C LEU A 334 8.84 -16.20 -19.24
N SER A 335 10.17 -16.33 -19.22
CA SER A 335 11.00 -16.39 -20.42
C SER A 335 10.72 -17.63 -21.27
N LYS A 336 10.58 -18.80 -20.63
CA LYS A 336 10.30 -20.06 -21.33
C LYS A 336 8.98 -20.04 -22.10
N HIS A 337 7.98 -19.33 -21.58
CA HIS A 337 6.63 -19.30 -22.14
C HIS A 337 6.26 -17.96 -22.78
N GLY A 338 7.22 -17.04 -22.95
CA GLY A 338 6.98 -15.72 -23.54
C GLY A 338 5.94 -14.88 -22.78
N LEU A 339 5.85 -15.05 -21.46
CA LEU A 339 4.87 -14.38 -20.62
C LEU A 339 5.40 -13.04 -20.09
N THR A 340 4.49 -12.11 -19.93
CA THR A 340 4.70 -10.77 -19.38
C THR A 340 3.88 -10.59 -18.09
N LEU A 341 4.10 -9.50 -17.35
CA LEU A 341 3.29 -9.18 -16.18
C LEU A 341 1.81 -9.02 -16.53
N ALA A 342 1.49 -8.43 -17.69
CA ALA A 342 0.13 -8.20 -18.15
C ALA A 342 -0.69 -9.50 -18.33
N ASP A 343 -0.02 -10.62 -18.60
CA ASP A 343 -0.67 -11.93 -18.68
C ASP A 343 -1.24 -12.41 -17.32
N PHE A 344 -0.79 -11.81 -16.21
CA PHE A 344 -1.26 -12.12 -14.87
C PHE A 344 -2.37 -11.17 -14.37
N ASP A 345 -2.76 -10.15 -15.14
CA ASP A 345 -3.85 -9.24 -14.77
C ASP A 345 -5.24 -9.90 -14.89
N SER A 346 -5.33 -11.00 -15.65
CA SER A 346 -6.57 -11.76 -15.80
C SER A 346 -6.94 -12.55 -14.54
N GLN A 347 -8.22 -12.87 -14.39
CA GLN A 347 -8.72 -13.76 -13.33
C GLN A 347 -7.92 -15.09 -13.25
N PRO A 348 -7.70 -15.64 -12.03
CA PRO A 348 -7.05 -16.94 -11.84
C PRO A 348 -7.71 -18.03 -12.69
N GLY A 349 -6.91 -18.84 -13.37
CA GLY A 349 -7.40 -19.90 -14.26
C GLY A 349 -7.47 -19.49 -15.73
N THR A 350 -7.56 -18.20 -16.07
CA THR A 350 -7.65 -17.72 -17.46
C THR A 350 -6.34 -17.94 -18.21
N LEU A 351 -5.21 -17.56 -17.62
CA LEU A 351 -3.87 -17.77 -18.21
C LEU A 351 -3.60 -19.26 -18.42
N GLU A 352 -3.91 -20.08 -17.41
CA GLU A 352 -3.74 -21.53 -17.43
C GLU A 352 -4.64 -22.16 -18.50
N THR A 353 -5.84 -21.61 -18.72
CA THR A 353 -6.75 -22.03 -19.80
C THR A 353 -6.17 -21.68 -21.16
N ARG A 354 -5.67 -20.46 -21.33
CA ARG A 354 -5.08 -19.99 -22.59
C ARG A 354 -3.87 -20.86 -22.98
N ILE A 355 -2.97 -21.12 -22.02
CA ILE A 355 -1.79 -21.96 -22.25
C ILE A 355 -2.20 -23.40 -22.58
N ALA A 356 -3.17 -23.97 -21.85
CA ALA A 356 -3.66 -25.32 -22.15
C ALA A 356 -4.34 -25.40 -23.53
N LYS A 357 -5.07 -24.35 -23.96
CA LYS A 357 -5.70 -24.30 -25.29
C LYS A 357 -4.69 -24.19 -26.43
N ALA A 358 -3.57 -23.49 -26.23
CA ALA A 358 -2.53 -23.34 -27.25
C ALA A 358 -1.85 -24.68 -27.64
N GLU A 359 -2.02 -25.71 -26.82
CA GLU A 359 -1.47 -27.06 -27.02
C GLU A 359 -2.46 -28.01 -27.69
N LEU A 360 -3.69 -27.56 -27.98
CA LEU A 360 -4.62 -28.34 -28.78
C LEU A 360 -4.02 -28.54 -30.18
N PRO A 361 -4.05 -29.77 -30.73
CA PRO A 361 -3.68 -29.99 -32.12
C PRO A 361 -4.49 -29.05 -33.03
N PRO A 362 -3.87 -28.35 -33.99
CA PRO A 362 -4.56 -27.37 -34.84
C PRO A 362 -5.83 -27.95 -35.49
N GLU A 363 -5.73 -29.18 -36.01
CA GLU A 363 -6.86 -29.89 -36.61
C GLU A 363 -8.04 -30.10 -35.65
N LEU A 364 -7.76 -30.39 -34.38
CA LEU A 364 -8.79 -30.56 -33.36
C LEU A 364 -9.42 -29.22 -32.97
N ALA A 365 -8.62 -28.16 -32.85
CA ALA A 365 -9.11 -26.81 -32.59
C ALA A 365 -10.02 -26.33 -33.73
N ASP A 366 -9.60 -26.54 -34.98
CA ASP A 366 -10.38 -26.22 -36.18
C ASP A 366 -11.68 -27.02 -36.23
N SER A 367 -11.63 -28.31 -35.90
CA SER A 367 -12.83 -29.16 -35.83
C SER A 367 -13.84 -28.67 -34.78
N LEU A 368 -13.38 -28.23 -33.61
CA LEU A 368 -14.24 -27.67 -32.56
C LEU A 368 -14.85 -26.32 -32.98
N ASN A 369 -14.07 -25.48 -33.65
CA ASN A 369 -14.55 -24.20 -34.17
C ASN A 369 -15.57 -24.39 -35.30
N ALA A 370 -15.30 -25.31 -36.22
CA ALA A 370 -16.22 -25.70 -37.29
C ALA A 370 -17.54 -26.24 -36.73
N LEU A 371 -17.48 -27.13 -35.72
CA LEU A 371 -18.68 -27.66 -35.05
C LEU A 371 -19.55 -26.54 -34.47
N ARG A 372 -18.94 -25.54 -33.79
CA ARG A 372 -19.68 -24.40 -33.24
C ARG A 372 -20.34 -23.58 -34.34
N ALA A 373 -19.58 -23.23 -35.38
CA ALA A 373 -20.09 -22.46 -36.51
C ALA A 373 -21.25 -23.19 -37.21
N ASP A 374 -21.15 -24.50 -37.38
CA ASP A 374 -22.21 -25.34 -37.96
C ASP A 374 -23.47 -25.35 -37.09
N VAL A 375 -23.33 -25.49 -35.77
CA VAL A 375 -24.46 -25.42 -34.83
C VAL A 375 -25.13 -24.06 -34.93
N GLU A 376 -24.38 -22.96 -34.89
CA GLU A 376 -24.95 -21.61 -35.01
C GLU A 376 -25.67 -21.38 -36.33
N SER A 377 -25.02 -21.73 -37.45
CA SER A 377 -25.58 -21.56 -38.79
C SER A 377 -26.87 -22.34 -38.99
N ARG A 378 -26.90 -23.61 -38.58
CA ARG A 378 -28.09 -24.47 -38.72
C ARG A 378 -29.25 -24.00 -37.86
N PHE A 379 -28.99 -23.58 -36.62
CA PHE A 379 -30.04 -23.02 -35.76
C PHE A 379 -30.54 -21.65 -36.26
N ALA A 380 -29.67 -20.81 -36.83
CA ALA A 380 -30.08 -19.55 -37.45
C ALA A 380 -31.04 -19.78 -38.63
N ARG A 381 -30.77 -20.81 -39.46
CA ARG A 381 -31.68 -21.19 -40.55
C ARG A 381 -33.04 -21.66 -40.01
N ILE A 382 -33.04 -22.55 -39.01
CA ILE A 382 -34.28 -23.06 -38.39
C ILE A 382 -35.09 -21.91 -37.77
N SER A 383 -34.42 -20.98 -37.08
CA SER A 383 -35.05 -19.76 -36.53
C SER A 383 -35.74 -18.95 -37.62
N GLY A 384 -35.09 -18.71 -38.75
CA GLY A 384 -35.70 -18.00 -39.89
C GLY A 384 -36.94 -18.71 -40.48
N GLU A 385 -36.92 -20.04 -40.57
CA GLU A 385 -38.05 -20.85 -41.03
C GLU A 385 -39.21 -20.87 -40.00
N VAL A 386 -38.89 -21.03 -38.71
CA VAL A 386 -39.87 -21.04 -37.62
C VAL A 386 -40.53 -19.68 -37.46
N GLN A 387 -39.80 -18.58 -37.62
CA GLN A 387 -40.35 -17.22 -37.57
C GLN A 387 -41.42 -16.98 -38.64
N GLN A 388 -41.32 -17.64 -39.79
CA GLN A 388 -42.32 -17.55 -40.86
C GLN A 388 -43.54 -18.45 -40.61
N LEU A 389 -43.37 -19.56 -39.89
CA LEU A 389 -44.43 -20.54 -39.63
C LEU A 389 -45.22 -20.24 -38.35
N ASP A 390 -44.53 -20.05 -37.22
CA ASP A 390 -45.10 -19.72 -35.92
C ASP A 390 -44.07 -18.96 -35.05
N PRO A 391 -44.16 -17.62 -34.97
CA PRO A 391 -43.26 -16.80 -34.16
C PRO A 391 -43.23 -17.14 -32.67
N THR A 392 -44.26 -17.82 -32.13
CA THR A 392 -44.33 -18.14 -30.70
C THR A 392 -43.32 -19.22 -30.30
N LEU A 393 -42.83 -20.02 -31.25
CA LEU A 393 -41.88 -21.10 -31.03
C LEU A 393 -40.40 -20.64 -31.03
N GLU A 394 -40.12 -19.37 -31.32
CA GLU A 394 -38.75 -18.84 -31.43
C GLU A 394 -37.95 -19.02 -30.13
N ARG A 395 -38.61 -18.85 -28.98
CA ARG A 395 -37.98 -19.09 -27.66
C ARG A 395 -37.52 -20.53 -27.50
N THR A 396 -38.26 -21.49 -28.04
CA THR A 396 -37.93 -22.92 -27.97
C THR A 396 -36.70 -23.23 -28.82
N VAL A 397 -36.64 -22.68 -30.05
CA VAL A 397 -35.48 -22.82 -30.94
C VAL A 397 -34.22 -22.21 -30.31
N GLN A 398 -34.33 -21.00 -29.75
CA GLN A 398 -33.21 -20.35 -29.07
C GLN A 398 -32.74 -21.14 -27.84
N ALA A 399 -33.66 -21.73 -27.06
CA ALA A 399 -33.30 -22.57 -25.92
C ALA A 399 -32.54 -23.84 -26.38
N ALA A 400 -33.00 -24.50 -27.44
CA ALA A 400 -32.33 -25.67 -28.02
C ALA A 400 -30.94 -25.31 -28.60
N ARG A 401 -30.81 -24.16 -29.28
CA ARG A 401 -29.52 -23.63 -29.75
C ARG A 401 -28.56 -23.44 -28.58
N ASN A 402 -29.01 -22.77 -27.52
CA ASN A 402 -28.19 -22.51 -26.34
C ASN A 402 -27.73 -23.82 -25.68
N ALA A 403 -28.60 -24.82 -25.59
CA ALA A 403 -28.25 -26.14 -25.06
C ALA A 403 -27.22 -26.87 -25.95
N ALA A 404 -27.36 -26.81 -27.28
CA ALA A 404 -26.40 -27.41 -28.20
C ALA A 404 -25.02 -26.74 -28.10
N LEU A 405 -24.98 -25.40 -28.08
CA LEU A 405 -23.75 -24.65 -27.89
C LEU A 405 -23.11 -24.96 -26.53
N ALA A 406 -23.91 -25.04 -25.46
CA ALA A 406 -23.43 -25.44 -24.15
C ALA A 406 -22.79 -26.85 -24.17
N GLY A 407 -23.39 -27.80 -24.91
CA GLY A 407 -22.82 -29.13 -25.12
C GLY A 407 -21.45 -29.10 -25.83
N THR A 408 -21.30 -28.30 -26.89
CA THR A 408 -20.00 -28.14 -27.58
C THR A 408 -18.93 -27.54 -26.66
N ASN A 409 -19.32 -26.56 -25.84
CA ASN A 409 -18.44 -25.91 -24.88
C ASN A 409 -18.00 -26.87 -23.76
N GLU A 410 -18.88 -27.78 -23.33
CA GLU A 410 -18.56 -28.77 -22.31
C GLU A 410 -17.50 -29.78 -22.78
N ILE A 411 -17.51 -30.15 -24.08
CA ILE A 411 -16.47 -30.99 -24.67
C ILE A 411 -15.11 -30.28 -24.63
N GLU A 412 -15.04 -29.03 -25.12
CA GLU A 412 -13.80 -28.25 -25.09
C GLU A 412 -13.30 -28.07 -23.64
N LYS A 413 -14.21 -27.78 -22.70
CA LYS A 413 -13.88 -27.63 -21.28
C LYS A 413 -13.24 -28.89 -20.70
N LYS A 414 -13.76 -30.08 -21.02
CA LYS A 414 -13.19 -31.36 -20.58
C LYS A 414 -11.82 -31.64 -21.20
N LEU A 415 -11.62 -31.30 -22.48
CA LEU A 415 -10.32 -31.39 -23.16
C LEU A 415 -9.28 -30.49 -22.50
N VAL A 416 -9.61 -29.21 -22.31
CA VAL A 416 -8.74 -28.25 -21.61
C VAL A 416 -8.42 -28.73 -20.19
N ALA A 417 -9.40 -29.25 -19.45
CA ALA A 417 -9.18 -29.80 -18.12
C ALA A 417 -8.26 -31.04 -18.13
N SER A 418 -8.29 -31.85 -19.19
CA SER A 418 -7.36 -32.97 -19.39
C SER A 418 -5.93 -32.47 -19.68
N LEU A 419 -5.79 -31.49 -20.57
CA LEU A 419 -4.50 -30.88 -20.90
C LEU A 419 -3.85 -30.21 -19.68
N LYS A 420 -4.63 -29.46 -18.90
CA LYS A 420 -4.18 -28.89 -17.62
C LYS A 420 -3.68 -29.96 -16.64
N ARG A 421 -4.40 -31.09 -16.52
CA ARG A 421 -3.98 -32.21 -15.66
C ARG A 421 -2.67 -32.84 -16.14
N ARG A 422 -2.53 -33.05 -17.45
CA ARG A 422 -1.26 -33.52 -18.05
C ARG A 422 -0.11 -32.56 -17.77
N GLN A 423 -0.39 -31.27 -17.68
CA GLN A 423 0.58 -30.21 -17.39
C GLN A 423 0.56 -29.74 -15.92
N GLY A 424 0.22 -30.61 -14.97
CA GLY A 424 0.07 -30.22 -13.56
C GLY A 424 1.25 -29.42 -13.00
N THR A 425 2.48 -29.74 -13.40
CA THR A 425 3.68 -29.00 -13.01
C THR A 425 3.68 -27.55 -13.51
N LEU A 426 3.36 -27.30 -14.79
CA LEU A 426 3.32 -25.95 -15.35
C LEU A 426 2.18 -25.14 -14.73
N VAL A 427 1.01 -25.74 -14.56
CA VAL A 427 -0.13 -25.07 -13.90
C VAL A 427 0.24 -24.67 -12.48
N SER A 428 0.87 -25.56 -11.71
CA SER A 428 1.35 -25.24 -10.36
C SER A 428 2.40 -24.12 -10.37
N GLN A 429 3.33 -24.13 -11.33
CA GLN A 429 4.32 -23.08 -11.52
C GLN A 429 3.69 -21.72 -11.85
N LEU A 430 2.64 -21.68 -12.69
CA LEU A 430 1.91 -20.46 -13.02
C LEU A 430 1.13 -19.91 -11.83
N VAL A 431 0.51 -20.78 -11.02
CA VAL A 431 -0.17 -20.38 -9.78
C VAL A 431 0.82 -19.73 -8.81
N ARG A 432 2.01 -20.33 -8.62
CA ARG A 432 3.07 -19.75 -7.78
C ARG A 432 3.63 -18.46 -8.35
N ALA A 433 3.80 -18.37 -9.67
CA ALA A 433 4.21 -17.13 -10.34
C ALA A 433 3.16 -16.02 -10.13
N ARG A 434 1.86 -16.35 -10.21
CA ARG A 434 0.77 -15.41 -9.91
C ARG A 434 0.80 -14.93 -8.47
N ALA A 435 0.95 -15.83 -7.50
CA ALA A 435 1.10 -15.47 -6.10
C ALA A 435 2.30 -14.53 -5.86
N ALA A 436 3.40 -14.72 -6.59
CA ALA A 436 4.57 -13.86 -6.48
C ALA A 436 4.38 -12.50 -7.19
N LEU A 437 3.76 -12.44 -8.37
CA LEU A 437 3.71 -11.24 -9.21
C LEU A 437 2.46 -10.38 -9.00
N MET A 438 1.30 -11.03 -8.90
CA MET A 438 -0.03 -10.42 -8.76
C MET A 438 -0.86 -11.13 -7.66
N PRO A 439 -0.36 -11.13 -6.41
CA PRO A 439 -1.04 -11.77 -5.27
C PRO A 439 -2.47 -11.23 -5.10
N ASP A 440 -3.44 -12.13 -4.91
CA ASP A 440 -4.87 -11.79 -4.81
C ASP A 440 -5.39 -10.91 -5.97
N GLY A 441 -4.76 -10.98 -7.15
CA GLY A 441 -5.10 -10.14 -8.30
C GLY A 441 -4.74 -8.66 -8.11
N LYS A 442 -3.88 -8.34 -7.13
CA LYS A 442 -3.41 -6.97 -6.83
C LYS A 442 -1.92 -6.85 -7.14
N PRO A 443 -1.41 -5.62 -7.38
CA PRO A 443 0.02 -5.39 -7.50
C PRO A 443 0.81 -5.98 -6.32
N GLN A 444 1.93 -6.64 -6.62
CA GLN A 444 2.83 -7.25 -5.62
C GLN A 444 3.08 -6.32 -4.43
N GLU A 445 3.37 -5.05 -4.74
CA GLU A 445 3.78 -4.06 -3.75
C GLU A 445 2.69 -3.70 -2.73
N ARG A 446 1.43 -4.04 -3.02
CA ARG A 446 0.24 -3.77 -2.19
C ARG A 446 -0.16 -4.92 -1.26
N VAL A 447 0.45 -6.09 -1.42
CA VAL A 447 0.06 -7.28 -0.66
C VAL A 447 1.24 -7.85 0.10
N LEU A 448 2.35 -8.12 -0.58
CA LEU A 448 3.49 -8.76 0.06
C LEU A 448 4.26 -7.77 0.93
N THR A 449 4.74 -8.24 2.09
CA THR A 449 5.75 -7.53 2.88
C THR A 449 7.16 -7.78 2.34
N ILE A 450 8.04 -6.78 2.53
CA ILE A 450 9.48 -6.88 2.23
C ILE A 450 10.15 -8.05 2.95
N MET A 451 9.62 -8.46 4.11
CA MET A 451 10.15 -9.57 4.91
C MET A 451 10.17 -10.89 4.15
N SER A 452 9.22 -11.08 3.21
CA SER A 452 9.18 -12.24 2.30
C SER A 452 10.47 -12.39 1.49
N PHE A 453 11.08 -11.26 1.12
CA PHE A 453 12.21 -11.21 0.23
C PHE A 453 13.53 -11.06 0.97
N LEU A 454 13.57 -10.28 2.06
CA LEU A 454 14.76 -10.17 2.91
C LEU A 454 15.12 -11.52 3.54
N ALA A 455 14.13 -12.31 3.94
CA ALA A 455 14.36 -13.65 4.46
C ALA A 455 14.89 -14.63 3.40
N ARG A 456 14.95 -14.26 2.11
CA ARG A 456 15.55 -15.08 1.04
C ARG A 456 16.85 -14.50 0.48
N TYR A 457 16.97 -13.18 0.47
CA TYR A 457 17.98 -12.46 -0.32
C TYR A 457 18.81 -11.46 0.50
N GLY A 458 18.48 -11.26 1.77
CA GLY A 458 19.19 -10.38 2.68
C GLY A 458 19.19 -8.91 2.25
N GLY A 459 20.08 -8.12 2.87
CA GLY A 459 20.19 -6.68 2.63
C GLY A 459 20.55 -6.28 1.19
N SER A 460 21.22 -7.16 0.44
CA SER A 460 21.63 -6.90 -0.96
C SER A 460 20.45 -6.61 -1.90
N LEU A 461 19.25 -7.10 -1.56
CA LEU A 461 18.03 -6.77 -2.30
C LEU A 461 17.68 -5.28 -2.20
N LEU A 462 17.85 -4.68 -1.02
CA LEU A 462 17.57 -3.26 -0.84
C LEU A 462 18.52 -2.40 -1.67
N ASP A 463 19.78 -2.82 -1.84
CA ASP A 463 20.74 -2.11 -2.70
C ASP A 463 20.29 -2.15 -4.18
N GLN A 464 19.72 -3.27 -4.63
CA GLN A 464 19.15 -3.39 -5.97
C GLN A 464 17.91 -2.51 -6.15
N ILE A 465 17.03 -2.45 -5.14
CA ILE A 465 15.87 -1.54 -5.16
C ILE A 465 16.34 -0.09 -5.18
N ASP A 466 17.31 0.28 -4.35
CA ASP A 466 17.88 1.63 -4.31
C ASP A 466 18.40 2.07 -5.69
N ALA A 467 19.04 1.16 -6.43
CA ALA A 467 19.50 1.45 -7.78
C ALA A 467 18.36 1.76 -8.77
N GLU A 468 17.23 1.03 -8.69
CA GLU A 468 16.04 1.33 -9.51
C GLU A 468 15.39 2.64 -9.10
N VAL A 469 15.24 2.87 -7.79
CA VAL A 469 14.63 4.08 -7.26
C VAL A 469 15.50 5.30 -7.57
N ALA A 470 16.83 5.19 -7.53
CA ALA A 470 17.73 6.26 -7.93
C ALA A 470 17.60 6.63 -9.42
N ARG A 471 17.44 5.63 -10.30
CA ARG A 471 17.14 5.86 -11.73
C ARG A 471 15.81 6.60 -11.92
N TRP A 472 14.77 6.17 -11.19
CA TRP A 472 13.49 6.85 -11.21
C TRP A 472 13.61 8.31 -10.75
N ALA A 473 14.28 8.56 -9.63
CA ALA A 473 14.45 9.92 -9.12
C ALA A 473 15.23 10.82 -10.09
N ALA A 474 16.24 10.28 -10.78
CA ALA A 474 17.00 11.00 -11.80
C ALA A 474 16.18 11.38 -13.04
N GLY A 475 15.08 10.67 -13.31
CA GLY A 475 14.17 10.94 -14.42
C GLY A 475 13.05 11.95 -14.12
N LEU A 476 12.99 12.50 -12.89
CA LEU A 476 11.94 13.40 -12.43
C LEU A 476 12.20 14.89 -12.70
#